data_AF-A0A4R2GIX2-F1
#
_entry.id   AF-A0A4R2GIX2-F1
#
_cell.length_a   1.000
_cell.length_b   1.000
_cell.length_c   1.000
_cell.angle_alpha   90.00
_cell.angle_beta   90.00
_cell.angle_gamma   90.00
#
_symmetry.space_group_name_H-M   'P 1'
#
loop_
_entity.id
_entity.type
_entity.pdbx_description
1 polymer ?
#
loop_
_entity_poly.entity_id
_entity_poly.type
_entity_poly.pdbx_seq_one_letter_code
_entity_poly.pdbx_strand_id
1 'polypeptide(L)'
;MAIPDHARTNFNTLLRAAGDGNLALMECLDAVTCERRYVVCAVGRADDGDIVMTPFGHLADGNPYDLYLPPDPDDPAGFIENPEDGGAS
;
A
#
# COMPACT_ATOMS: atom_id res chain seq x y z
N MET A 1 12.98 -11.81 4.68
CA MET A 1 13.67 -10.57 4.21
C MET A 1 13.22 -9.38 5.07
N ALA A 2 14.05 -8.35 5.31
CA ALA A 2 13.67 -7.19 6.12
C ALA A 2 12.99 -6.09 5.28
N ILE A 3 11.85 -5.59 5.74
CA ILE A 3 11.14 -4.43 5.14
C ILE A 3 12.08 -3.20 5.18
N PRO A 4 12.28 -2.47 4.06
CA PRO A 4 13.12 -1.28 4.02
C PRO A 4 12.69 -0.18 5.01
N ASP A 5 13.65 0.59 5.52
CA ASP A 5 13.41 1.63 6.52
C ASP A 5 12.44 2.72 6.06
N HIS A 6 12.48 3.10 4.78
CA HIS A 6 11.55 4.08 4.22
C HIS A 6 10.10 3.55 4.24
N ALA A 7 9.90 2.26 3.94
CA ALA A 7 8.58 1.64 3.97
C ALA A 7 8.04 1.56 5.40
N ARG A 8 8.90 1.21 6.37
CA ARG A 8 8.54 1.23 7.80
C ARG A 8 8.18 2.64 8.29
N THR A 9 8.95 3.65 7.88
CA THR A 9 8.74 5.04 8.24
C THR A 9 7.39 5.54 7.70
N ASN A 10 7.11 5.26 6.44
CA ASN A 10 5.84 5.57 5.80
C ASN A 10 4.66 4.89 6.50
N PHE A 11 4.80 3.61 6.85
CA PHE A 11 3.78 2.87 7.60
C PHE A 11 3.52 3.49 8.98
N ASN A 12 4.56 3.90 9.71
CA ASN A 12 4.39 4.58 10.99
C ASN A 12 3.68 5.94 10.85
N THR A 13 3.96 6.69 9.78
CA THR A 13 3.23 7.93 9.47
C THR A 13 1.75 7.65 9.20
N LEU A 14 1.44 6.60 8.43
CA LEU A 14 0.06 6.17 8.20
C LEU A 14 -0.66 5.79 9.49
N LEU A 15 -0.01 5.04 10.39
CA LEU A 15 -0.60 4.69 11.69
C LEU A 15 -0.93 5.92 12.53
N ARG A 16 -0.02 6.91 12.56
CA ARG A 16 -0.26 8.18 13.26
C ARG A 16 -1.44 8.94 12.65
N ALA A 17 -1.43 9.10 11.32
CA ALA A 17 -2.51 9.79 10.62
C ALA A 17 -3.87 9.08 10.82
N ALA A 18 -3.89 7.75 10.83
CA ALA A 18 -5.08 6.96 11.15
C ALA A 18 -5.58 7.20 12.58
N GLY A 19 -4.68 7.17 13.56
CA GLY A 19 -5.00 7.45 14.97
C GLY A 19 -5.57 8.85 15.17
N ASP A 20 -5.10 9.81 14.39
CA ASP A 20 -5.56 11.20 14.43
C ASP A 20 -6.82 11.46 13.56
N GLY A 21 -7.32 10.46 12.82
CA GLY A 21 -8.45 10.60 11.90
C GLY A 21 -8.13 11.38 10.60
N ASN A 22 -6.85 11.54 10.30
CA ASN A 22 -6.32 12.35 9.19
C ASN A 22 -5.93 11.49 7.99
N LEU A 23 -6.71 10.47 7.66
CA LEU A 23 -6.56 9.71 6.42
C LEU A 23 -7.57 10.18 5.38
N ALA A 24 -7.11 10.26 4.13
CA ALA A 24 -7.96 10.52 2.98
C ALA A 24 -7.74 9.45 1.91
N LEU A 25 -8.81 9.15 1.18
CA LEU A 25 -8.75 8.37 -0.06
C LEU A 25 -8.96 9.34 -1.22
N MET A 26 -8.06 9.30 -2.19
CA MET A 26 -8.05 10.22 -3.33
C MET A 26 -8.01 9.45 -4.64
N GLU A 27 -8.91 9.78 -5.58
CA GLU A 27 -8.79 9.29 -6.96
C GLU A 27 -7.63 10.03 -7.65
N CYS A 28 -6.68 9.28 -8.18
CA CYS A 28 -5.54 9.79 -8.93
C CYS A 28 -5.46 9.09 -10.29
N LEU A 29 -4.82 9.74 -11.26
CA LEU A 29 -4.38 9.06 -12.47
C LEU A 29 -2.93 8.63 -12.27
N ASP A 30 -2.64 7.35 -12.54
CA ASP A 30 -1.28 6.87 -12.66
C ASP A 30 -0.58 7.65 -13.79
N ALA A 31 0.55 8.28 -13.47
CA ALA A 31 1.19 9.25 -14.36
C ALA A 31 1.77 8.63 -15.64
N VAL A 32 1.96 7.31 -15.67
CA VAL A 32 2.55 6.59 -16.81
C VAL A 32 1.46 5.93 -17.65
N THR A 33 0.51 5.26 -17.00
CA THR A 33 -0.53 4.45 -17.65
C THR A 33 -1.84 5.20 -17.88
N CYS A 34 -2.05 6.34 -17.18
CA CYS A 34 -3.30 7.08 -17.13
C CYS A 34 -4.49 6.27 -16.58
N GLU A 35 -4.24 5.19 -15.85
CA GLU A 35 -5.27 4.44 -15.15
C GLU A 35 -5.71 5.14 -13.87
N ARG A 36 -6.99 5.04 -13.52
CA ARG A 36 -7.49 5.54 -12.23
C ARG A 36 -7.00 4.63 -11.10
N ARG A 37 -6.43 5.24 -10.07
CA ARG A 37 -5.97 4.61 -8.84
C ARG A 37 -6.59 5.30 -7.63
N TYR A 38 -6.90 4.54 -6.58
CA TYR A 38 -7.39 5.09 -5.32
C TYR A 38 -6.24 5.15 -4.31
N VAL A 39 -5.68 6.34 -4.11
CA VAL A 39 -4.47 6.58 -3.33
C VAL A 39 -4.82 6.89 -1.88
N VAL A 40 -4.17 6.19 -0.95
CA VAL A 40 -4.22 6.45 0.48
C VAL A 40 -3.24 7.57 0.81
N CYS A 41 -3.76 8.63 1.41
CA CYS A 41 -3.00 9.81 1.81
C CYS A 41 -3.10 10.06 3.31
N ALA A 42 -2.00 10.51 3.92
CA ALA A 42 -2.11 11.26 5.17
C ALA A 42 -2.42 12.72 4.86
N VAL A 43 -3.31 13.30 5.66
CA VAL A 43 -3.69 14.70 5.60
C VAL A 43 -2.93 15.45 6.68
N GLY A 44 -2.15 16.45 6.27
CA GLY A 44 -1.41 17.34 7.16
C GLY A 44 -1.73 18.80 6.89
N ARG A 45 -1.08 19.67 7.65
CA ARG A 45 -1.03 21.11 7.39
C ARG A 45 0.40 21.55 7.17
N ALA A 46 0.65 22.34 6.14
CA ALA A 46 1.90 23.06 5.96
C ALA A 46 1.98 24.25 6.93
N ASP A 47 3.18 24.85 7.02
CA ASP A 47 3.46 25.97 7.94
C ASP A 47 2.62 27.23 7.62
N ASP A 48 2.20 27.38 6.36
CA ASP A 48 1.30 28.43 5.88
C ASP A 48 -0.19 28.14 6.15
N GLY A 49 -0.51 26.96 6.69
CA GLY A 49 -1.86 26.52 6.99
C GLY A 49 -2.53 25.75 5.87
N ASP A 50 -1.88 25.57 4.71
CA ASP A 50 -2.43 24.82 3.59
C ASP A 50 -2.55 23.32 3.90
N ILE A 51 -3.56 22.67 3.33
CA ILE A 51 -3.74 21.23 3.47
C ILE A 51 -2.74 20.51 2.56
N VAL A 52 -1.93 19.63 3.15
CA VAL A 52 -1.00 18.78 2.42
C VAL A 52 -1.52 17.36 2.40
N MET A 53 -1.65 16.80 1.20
CA MET A 53 -1.96 15.39 0.99
C MET A 53 -0.67 14.65 0.67
N THR A 54 -0.20 13.78 1.58
CA THR A 54 0.99 12.96 1.34
C THR A 54 0.57 11.56 0.90
N PRO A 55 0.79 11.18 -0.37
CA PRO A 55 0.41 9.86 -0.88
C PRO A 55 1.40 8.78 -0.41
N PHE A 56 0.89 7.63 0.02
CA PHE A 56 1.70 6.49 0.47
C PHE A 56 1.60 5.25 -0.41
N GLY A 57 0.49 5.08 -1.10
CA GLY A 57 0.23 3.95 -1.98
C GLY A 57 -1.20 3.97 -2.47
N HIS A 58 -1.54 3.08 -3.39
CA HIS A 58 -2.92 2.89 -3.83
C HIS A 58 -3.50 1.60 -3.29
N LEU A 59 -4.83 1.56 -3.20
CA LEU A 59 -5.54 0.31 -2.95
C LEU A 59 -5.30 -0.65 -4.12
N ALA A 60 -5.29 -1.94 -3.82
CA ALA A 60 -5.09 -2.98 -4.83
C ALA A 60 -6.16 -2.87 -5.91
N ASP A 61 -5.74 -2.96 -7.17
CA ASP A 61 -6.61 -2.89 -8.33
C ASP A 61 -7.27 -4.25 -8.59
N GLY A 62 -8.17 -4.65 -7.70
CA GLY A 62 -8.86 -5.93 -7.73
C GLY A 62 -8.84 -6.63 -6.38
N ASN A 63 -8.97 -7.96 -6.41
CA ASN A 63 -8.91 -8.80 -5.22
C ASN A 63 -7.45 -8.97 -4.77
N PRO A 64 -7.03 -8.48 -3.58
CA PRO A 64 -5.65 -8.60 -3.12
C PRO A 64 -5.15 -10.04 -3.02
N TYR A 65 -6.03 -11.01 -2.76
CA TYR A 65 -5.68 -12.43 -2.66
C TYR A 65 -5.26 -13.04 -4.00
N ASP A 66 -5.71 -12.45 -5.11
CA ASP A 66 -5.31 -12.87 -6.46
C ASP A 66 -4.04 -12.14 -6.93
N LEU A 67 -3.72 -11.00 -6.30
CA LEU A 67 -2.63 -10.10 -6.70
C LEU A 67 -1.33 -10.33 -5.92
N TYR A 68 -1.41 -10.85 -4.69
CA TYR A 68 -0.26 -10.96 -3.79
C TYR A 68 -0.18 -12.33 -3.13
N LEU A 69 1.00 -12.94 -3.20
CA LEU A 69 1.34 -14.11 -2.41
C LEU A 69 1.84 -13.67 -1.03
N PRO A 70 1.29 -14.19 0.09
CA PRO A 70 1.78 -13.85 1.41
C PRO A 70 3.16 -14.48 1.67
N PRO A 71 3.98 -13.91 2.57
CA PRO A 71 5.26 -14.51 2.95
C PRO A 71 5.05 -15.90 3.57
N ASP A 72 5.95 -16.83 3.27
CA ASP A 72 5.93 -18.17 3.85
C ASP A 72 6.40 -18.11 5.33
N PRO A 73 5.60 -18.61 6.29
CA PRO A 73 6.01 -18.64 7.70
C PRO A 73 7.19 -19.57 7.99
N ASP A 74 7.41 -20.59 7.15
CA ASP A 74 8.46 -21.61 7.31
C ASP A 74 9.70 -21.34 6.43
N ASP A 75 9.57 -20.52 5.37
CA ASP A 75 10.70 -20.03 4.57
C ASP A 75 10.81 -18.48 4.62
N PRO A 76 11.82 -17.91 5.31
CA PRO A 76 11.99 -16.45 5.42
C PRO A 76 12.36 -15.74 4.10
N ALA A 77 12.62 -16.49 3.03
CA ALA A 77 12.80 -15.99 1.67
C ALA A 77 11.64 -16.38 0.73
N GLY A 78 10.72 -17.23 1.18
CA GLY A 78 9.63 -17.81 0.40
C GLY A 78 8.31 -17.05 0.49
N PHE A 79 7.40 -17.41 -0.40
CA PHE A 79 6.02 -16.94 -0.44
C PHE A 79 5.10 -18.15 -0.65
N ILE A 80 3.91 -18.11 -0.04
CA ILE A 80 2.93 -19.19 -0.17
C ILE A 80 2.33 -19.12 -1.58
N GLU A 81 2.61 -20.13 -2.39
CA GLU A 81 2.02 -20.27 -3.72
C GLU A 81 0.53 -20.62 -3.60
N ASN A 82 -0.29 -20.10 -4.53
CA ASN A 82 -1.70 -20.42 -4.55
C ASN A 82 -1.86 -21.90 -4.95
N PRO A 83 -2.64 -22.73 -4.23
CA PRO A 83 -2.74 -24.17 -4.49
C PRO A 83 -3.37 -24.56 -5.85
N GLU A 84 -3.76 -23.58 -6.68
CA GLU A 84 -4.38 -23.79 -7.99
C GLU A 84 -3.41 -23.89 -9.18
N ASP A 85 -2.09 -23.95 -8.96
CA ASP A 85 -1.12 -24.40 -10.00
C ASP A 85 -0.76 -25.89 -9.85
N GLY A 86 -1.54 -26.62 -9.06
CA GLY A 86 -1.42 -28.07 -8.86
C GLY A 86 -2.06 -28.93 -9.96
N GLY A 87 -1.97 -28.56 -11.25
CA GLY A 87 -2.42 -29.49 -12.29
C GLY A 87 -2.29 -29.08 -13.75
N ALA A 88 -1.23 -29.56 -14.41
CA ALA A 88 -1.34 -30.20 -15.73
C ALA A 88 -0.14 -31.12 -16.03
N SER A 89 -0.38 -32.44 -15.87
CA SER A 89 0.26 -33.62 -16.48
C SER A 89 1.79 -33.75 -16.51
#